data_AF-A0A3M6GUX0-F1
#
_entry.id   AF-A0A3M6GUX0-F1
#
_cell.length_a   1.000
_cell.length_b   1.000
_cell.length_c   1.000
_cell.angle_alpha   90.00
_cell.angle_beta   90.00
_cell.angle_gamma   90.00
#
_symmetry.space_group_name_H-M   'P 1'
#
loop_
_entity.id
_entity.type
_entity.pdbx_description
1 polymer ?
#
loop_
_entity_poly.entity_id
_entity_poly.type
_entity_poly.pdbx_seq_one_letter_code
_entity_poly.pdbx_strand_id
1 'polypeptide(L)'
;MPTLRTLTLALAMTGLFSNSLYAADAKADSAQPVRVLASLPITYGLGEILLKDSGVMLERAAAANLPGSRQTAYFTGRGADALRGLANNADAVIGLRSIWADDPLYPNARRSNIRIVEIDAARPVDGGLPGIAVQPGQGTDGLNSQPWLASNNMGRMADVLAADLVRLAPSAKPKIEANLAAFKQQLLKLSASSEAALTGRCRQFKCGEFVRPLRLPDQRAESGADRQPSADRRTVDARGIEQTERDPQG
;
A
#
# COMPACT_ATOMS: atom_id res chain seq x y z
N MET A 1 -43.48 48.53 74.43
CA MET A 1 -43.53 47.11 74.82
C MET A 1 -43.28 46.27 73.56
N PRO A 2 -42.57 45.13 73.61
CA PRO A 2 -41.13 44.99 73.42
C PRO A 2 -40.69 44.46 72.03
N THR A 3 -39.57 45.00 71.54
CA THR A 3 -38.43 44.36 70.83
C THR A 3 -38.63 43.10 69.96
N LEU A 4 -38.60 43.27 68.63
CA LEU A 4 -38.19 42.23 67.67
C LEU A 4 -36.65 42.13 67.63
N ARG A 5 -36.09 41.21 68.41
CA ARG A 5 -34.66 40.93 68.39
C ARG A 5 -34.40 39.50 68.82
N THR A 6 -34.69 38.52 67.96
CA THR A 6 -34.06 37.18 67.95
C THR A 6 -34.74 36.28 66.92
N LEU A 7 -34.11 36.11 65.75
CA LEU A 7 -34.13 34.86 64.98
C LEU A 7 -33.11 34.97 63.83
N THR A 8 -31.86 35.22 64.22
CA THR A 8 -30.67 35.00 63.40
C THR A 8 -29.99 33.74 63.93
N LEU A 9 -30.27 32.56 63.34
CA LEU A 9 -29.30 31.46 63.30
C LEU A 9 -29.73 30.34 62.35
N ALA A 10 -28.74 29.80 61.64
CA ALA A 10 -28.71 28.53 60.91
C ALA A 10 -29.32 28.49 59.50
N LEU A 11 -28.66 29.15 58.54
CA LEU A 11 -28.54 28.59 57.18
C LEU A 11 -27.16 28.90 56.59
N ALA A 12 -26.15 28.24 57.15
CA ALA A 12 -24.84 28.09 56.54
C ALA A 12 -24.52 26.59 56.53
N MET A 13 -23.96 26.10 55.42
CA MET A 13 -23.54 24.71 55.13
C MET A 13 -24.53 23.83 54.35
N THR A 14 -24.72 24.15 53.07
CA THR A 14 -24.72 23.10 52.03
C THR A 14 -23.76 23.57 50.93
N GLY A 15 -22.49 23.23 51.13
CA GLY A 15 -21.43 23.51 50.17
C GLY A 15 -21.59 22.69 48.89
N LEU A 16 -21.24 23.34 47.77
CA LEU A 16 -20.33 22.81 46.76
C LEU A 16 -20.57 21.34 46.35
N PHE A 17 -21.68 21.07 45.65
CA PHE A 17 -21.69 19.99 44.66
C PHE A 17 -21.10 20.52 43.35
N SER A 18 -19.81 20.87 43.41
CA SER A 18 -18.99 20.97 42.21
C SER A 18 -18.83 19.55 41.69
N ASN A 19 -19.55 19.21 40.63
CA ASN A 19 -19.25 18.03 39.82
C ASN A 19 -17.89 18.26 39.17
N SER A 20 -16.81 17.97 39.91
CA SER A 20 -15.52 17.68 39.32
C SER A 20 -15.73 16.44 38.46
N LEU A 21 -15.94 16.67 37.16
CA LEU A 21 -15.73 15.65 36.14
C LEU A 21 -14.37 15.04 36.45
N TYR A 22 -14.40 13.79 36.94
CA TYR A 22 -13.22 12.95 37.00
C TYR A 22 -12.72 12.85 35.55
N ALA A 23 -11.72 13.67 35.22
CA ALA A 23 -10.70 13.24 34.30
C ALA A 23 -10.17 11.95 34.92
N ALA A 24 -10.61 10.81 34.38
CA ALA A 24 -9.94 9.55 34.64
C ALA A 24 -8.51 9.79 34.16
N ASP A 25 -7.61 10.07 35.10
CA ASP A 25 -6.20 9.80 34.93
C ASP A 25 -6.16 8.39 34.36
N ALA A 26 -5.82 8.31 33.07
CA ALA A 26 -5.54 7.07 32.41
C ALA A 26 -4.41 6.48 33.23
N LYS A 27 -4.80 5.57 34.13
CA LYS A 27 -3.90 4.70 34.87
C LYS A 27 -2.90 4.28 33.82
N ALA A 28 -1.64 4.68 34.01
CA ALA A 28 -0.53 4.06 33.32
C ALA A 28 -0.50 2.62 33.83
N ASP A 29 -1.46 1.83 33.35
CA ASP A 29 -1.37 0.40 33.38
C ASP A 29 -0.04 0.13 32.71
N SER A 30 0.74 -0.74 33.33
CA SER A 30 1.82 -1.45 32.68
C SER A 30 1.22 -2.29 31.55
N ALA A 31 0.63 -1.60 30.56
CA ALA A 31 -0.06 -2.17 29.44
C ALA A 31 1.02 -2.82 28.61
N GLN A 32 0.83 -4.11 28.35
CA GLN A 32 1.66 -4.82 27.38
C GLN A 32 1.74 -3.95 26.13
N PRO A 33 2.93 -3.81 25.53
CA PRO A 33 3.09 -2.99 24.34
C PRO A 33 2.13 -3.52 23.27
N VAL A 34 1.43 -2.60 22.59
CA VAL A 34 0.52 -2.95 21.50
C VAL A 34 1.29 -3.76 20.46
N ARG A 35 0.75 -4.92 20.05
CA ARG A 35 1.39 -5.83 19.10
C ARG A 35 0.62 -5.91 17.80
N VAL A 36 1.33 -5.67 16.70
CA VAL A 36 0.77 -5.66 15.36
C VAL A 36 1.50 -6.69 14.51
N LEU A 37 0.74 -7.51 13.78
CA LEU A 37 1.30 -8.50 12.86
C LEU A 37 1.24 -8.00 11.43
N ALA A 38 2.29 -8.26 10.66
CA ALA A 38 2.28 -8.10 9.21
C ALA A 38 3.06 -9.24 8.53
N SER A 39 2.61 -9.68 7.37
CA SER A 39 3.23 -10.80 6.64
C SER A 39 3.80 -10.38 5.29
N LEU A 40 3.12 -9.51 4.55
CA LEU A 40 3.59 -9.05 3.24
C LEU A 40 4.74 -8.05 3.40
N PRO A 41 5.72 -8.04 2.46
CA PRO A 41 6.81 -7.06 2.50
C PRO A 41 6.31 -5.61 2.52
N ILE A 42 5.26 -5.30 1.76
CA ILE A 42 4.69 -3.95 1.70
C ILE A 42 4.05 -3.53 3.03
N THR A 43 3.22 -4.37 3.65
CA THR A 43 2.55 -4.03 4.91
C THR A 43 3.51 -3.99 6.08
N TYR A 44 4.48 -4.92 6.12
CA TYR A 44 5.51 -4.90 7.15
C TYR A 44 6.43 -3.70 7.01
N GLY A 45 6.92 -3.39 5.80
CA GLY A 45 7.83 -2.27 5.58
C GLY A 45 7.18 -0.93 5.92
N LEU A 46 5.91 -0.75 5.54
CA LEU A 46 5.17 0.46 5.90
C LEU A 46 4.91 0.53 7.41
N GLY A 47 4.54 -0.59 8.05
CA GLY A 47 4.41 -0.68 9.50
C GLY A 47 5.70 -0.33 10.22
N GLU A 48 6.85 -0.82 9.74
CA GLU A 48 8.17 -0.57 10.34
C GLU A 48 8.52 0.92 10.32
N ILE A 49 8.24 1.60 9.20
CA ILE A 49 8.45 3.04 9.05
C ILE A 49 7.54 3.81 10.02
N LEU A 50 6.25 3.50 10.04
CA LEU A 50 5.26 4.26 10.83
C LEU A 50 5.42 4.01 12.34
N LEU A 51 5.77 2.80 12.76
CA LEU A 51 5.88 2.41 14.17
C LEU A 51 7.29 2.61 14.76
N LYS A 52 8.25 3.10 13.97
CA LYS A 52 9.62 3.33 14.43
C LYS A 52 9.65 4.19 15.71
N ASP A 53 10.33 3.69 16.75
CA ASP A 53 10.45 4.29 18.09
C ASP A 53 9.11 4.69 18.75
N SER A 54 8.00 4.06 18.36
CA SER A 54 6.66 4.38 18.88
C SER A 54 6.27 3.62 20.15
N GLY A 55 7.03 2.57 20.50
CA GLY A 55 6.69 1.64 21.59
C GLY A 55 5.70 0.55 21.18
N VAL A 56 5.09 0.63 20.00
CA VAL A 56 4.28 -0.44 19.40
C VAL A 56 5.22 -1.50 18.82
N MET A 57 4.95 -2.78 19.11
CA MET A 57 5.70 -3.91 18.58
C MET A 57 5.11 -4.35 17.24
N LEU A 58 5.95 -4.37 16.20
CA LEU A 58 5.63 -4.97 14.91
C LEU A 58 6.29 -6.35 14.80
N GLU A 59 5.50 -7.40 14.60
CA GLU A 59 6.00 -8.76 14.44
C GLU A 59 5.74 -9.29 13.03
N ARG A 60 6.76 -9.96 12.49
CA ARG A 60 6.71 -10.54 11.15
C ARG A 60 6.06 -11.92 11.19
N ALA A 61 4.85 -12.05 10.65
CA ALA A 61 4.09 -13.31 10.67
C ALA A 61 4.61 -14.36 9.67
N ALA A 62 5.31 -13.94 8.62
CA ALA A 62 5.92 -14.83 7.62
C ALA A 62 7.29 -14.31 7.18
N ALA A 63 8.22 -15.21 6.84
CA ALA A 63 9.56 -14.84 6.39
C ALA A 63 9.53 -13.84 5.22
N ALA A 64 10.44 -12.86 5.21
CA ALA A 64 10.43 -11.76 4.25
C ALA A 64 10.59 -12.20 2.79
N ASN A 65 11.20 -13.36 2.56
CA ASN A 65 11.39 -13.95 1.23
C ASN A 65 10.25 -14.87 0.78
N LEU A 66 9.21 -15.07 1.59
CA LEU A 66 8.04 -15.88 1.23
C LEU A 66 7.10 -15.05 0.35
N PRO A 67 6.85 -15.44 -0.92
CA PRO A 67 5.90 -14.73 -1.78
C PRO A 67 4.50 -14.73 -1.18
N GLY A 68 3.76 -13.62 -1.35
CA GLY A 68 2.38 -13.48 -0.88
C GLY A 68 1.47 -14.63 -1.32
N SER A 69 1.62 -15.08 -2.58
CA SER A 69 0.85 -16.19 -3.16
C SER A 69 1.07 -17.54 -2.47
N ARG A 70 2.17 -17.70 -1.72
CA ARG A 70 2.47 -18.90 -0.94
C ARG A 70 2.03 -18.81 0.52
N GLN A 71 1.55 -17.65 0.97
CA GLN A 71 1.21 -17.45 2.38
C GLN A 71 -0.01 -18.28 2.81
N THR A 72 -0.98 -18.52 1.93
CA THR A 72 -2.14 -19.37 2.26
C THR A 72 -1.71 -20.78 2.64
N ALA A 73 -0.87 -21.43 1.83
CA ALA A 73 -0.33 -22.75 2.12
C ALA A 73 0.60 -22.75 3.35
N TYR A 74 1.34 -21.66 3.55
CA TYR A 74 2.22 -21.52 4.71
C TYR A 74 1.44 -21.46 6.03
N PHE A 75 0.43 -20.58 6.14
CA PHE A 75 -0.36 -20.38 7.36
C PHE A 75 -1.33 -21.52 7.68
N THR A 76 -1.62 -22.39 6.70
CA THR A 76 -2.42 -23.61 6.90
C THR A 76 -1.58 -24.87 7.08
N GLY A 77 -0.27 -24.78 6.85
CA GLY A 77 0.68 -25.88 6.99
C GLY A 77 1.79 -25.53 7.98
N ARG A 78 3.04 -25.56 7.50
CA ARG A 78 4.25 -25.44 8.34
C ARG A 78 4.37 -24.14 9.16
N GLY A 79 3.64 -23.09 8.81
CA GLY A 79 3.63 -21.80 9.51
C GLY A 79 2.47 -21.63 10.50
N ALA A 80 1.56 -22.61 10.59
CA ALA A 80 0.34 -22.50 11.38
C ALA A 80 0.62 -22.31 12.88
N ASP A 81 1.52 -23.10 13.47
CA ASP A 81 1.83 -23.01 14.91
C ASP A 81 2.60 -21.73 15.25
N ALA A 82 3.49 -21.27 14.36
CA ALA A 82 4.19 -20.01 14.53
C ALA A 82 3.21 -18.81 14.51
N LEU A 83 2.28 -18.79 13.53
CA LEU A 83 1.24 -17.76 13.48
C LEU A 83 0.33 -17.82 14.72
N ARG A 84 -0.05 -19.02 15.18
CA ARG A 84 -0.85 -19.19 16.40
C ARG A 84 -0.14 -18.57 17.61
N GLY A 85 1.15 -18.85 17.79
CA GLY A 85 1.95 -18.29 18.88
C GLY A 85 1.98 -16.76 18.89
N LEU A 86 2.16 -16.14 17.71
CA LEU A 86 2.13 -14.69 17.55
C LEU A 86 0.73 -14.12 17.79
N ALA A 87 -0.29 -14.71 17.17
CA ALA A 87 -1.67 -14.22 17.18
C ALA A 87 -2.30 -14.20 18.57
N ASN A 88 -1.91 -15.12 19.47
CA ASN A 88 -2.43 -15.19 20.84
C ASN A 88 -2.27 -13.88 21.63
N ASN A 89 -1.22 -13.10 21.34
CA ASN A 89 -0.92 -11.84 22.04
C ASN A 89 -0.99 -10.62 21.12
N ALA A 90 -1.42 -10.79 19.86
CA ALA A 90 -1.53 -9.70 18.91
C ALA A 90 -2.83 -8.92 19.08
N ASP A 91 -2.74 -7.59 19.01
CA ASP A 91 -3.90 -6.69 19.07
C ASP A 91 -4.47 -6.43 17.67
N ALA A 92 -3.61 -6.40 16.66
CA ALA A 92 -4.02 -6.17 15.29
C ALA A 92 -3.16 -6.91 14.26
N VAL A 93 -3.69 -7.01 13.04
CA VAL A 93 -2.94 -7.37 11.83
C VAL A 93 -3.07 -6.28 10.78
N ILE A 94 -2.03 -6.09 9.97
CA ILE A 94 -2.05 -5.20 8.80
C ILE A 94 -2.22 -6.06 7.54
N GLY A 95 -3.41 -5.99 6.95
CA GLY A 95 -3.81 -6.74 5.76
C GLY A 95 -4.13 -5.85 4.55
N LEU A 96 -4.45 -6.50 3.43
CA LEU A 96 -4.84 -5.87 2.17
C LEU A 96 -6.15 -6.42 1.60
N ARG A 97 -7.05 -6.95 2.45
CA ARG A 97 -8.23 -7.70 2.02
C ARG A 97 -9.18 -6.93 1.10
N SER A 98 -9.22 -5.61 1.18
CA SER A 98 -10.03 -4.75 0.30
C SER A 98 -9.57 -4.76 -1.16
N ILE A 99 -8.30 -5.08 -1.40
CA ILE A 99 -7.72 -5.18 -2.76
C ILE A 99 -7.19 -6.58 -3.08
N TRP A 100 -7.05 -7.46 -2.09
CA TRP A 100 -6.66 -8.85 -2.25
C TRP A 100 -7.49 -9.71 -1.28
N ALA A 101 -8.69 -10.10 -1.72
CA ALA A 101 -9.68 -10.77 -0.86
C ALA A 101 -9.16 -12.06 -0.19
N ASP A 102 -8.22 -12.74 -0.84
CA ASP A 102 -7.59 -13.99 -0.38
C ASP A 102 -6.42 -13.78 0.59
N ASP A 103 -6.15 -12.55 1.07
CA ASP A 103 -5.12 -12.30 2.08
C ASP A 103 -5.36 -13.20 3.32
N PRO A 104 -4.44 -14.16 3.59
CA PRO A 104 -4.68 -15.20 4.58
C PRO A 104 -4.38 -14.74 6.00
N LEU A 105 -3.74 -13.59 6.22
CA LEU A 105 -3.21 -13.22 7.54
C LEU A 105 -4.33 -13.07 8.58
N TYR A 106 -5.31 -12.21 8.31
CA TYR A 106 -6.39 -11.94 9.27
C TYR A 106 -7.25 -13.18 9.58
N PRO A 107 -7.79 -13.91 8.58
CA PRO A 107 -8.61 -15.09 8.86
C PRO A 107 -7.88 -16.15 9.69
N ASN A 108 -6.59 -16.39 9.44
CA ASN A 108 -5.83 -17.40 10.18
C ASN A 108 -5.40 -16.91 11.57
N ALA A 109 -5.01 -15.65 11.74
CA ALA A 109 -4.70 -15.09 13.06
C ALA A 109 -5.94 -15.09 13.96
N ARG A 110 -7.12 -14.70 13.43
CA ARG A 110 -8.37 -14.62 14.18
C ARG A 110 -8.86 -15.97 14.70
N ARG A 111 -8.53 -17.08 14.04
CA ARG A 111 -8.81 -18.44 14.53
C ARG A 111 -8.16 -18.72 15.88
N SER A 112 -7.03 -18.06 16.16
CA SER A 112 -6.27 -18.21 17.41
C SER A 112 -6.67 -17.13 18.43
N ASN A 113 -7.03 -15.94 17.96
CA ASN A 113 -7.43 -14.82 18.81
C ASN A 113 -8.63 -14.08 18.21
N ILE A 114 -9.80 -14.26 18.82
CA ILE A 114 -11.06 -13.64 18.38
C ILE A 114 -11.06 -12.10 18.49
N ARG A 115 -10.19 -11.55 19.34
CA ARG A 115 -10.13 -10.11 19.66
C ARG A 115 -9.24 -9.31 18.71
N ILE A 116 -8.51 -9.96 17.82
CA ILE A 116 -7.58 -9.30 16.91
C ILE A 116 -8.33 -8.41 15.91
N VAL A 117 -7.84 -7.18 15.73
CA VAL A 117 -8.40 -6.20 14.80
C VAL A 117 -7.73 -6.30 13.44
N GLU A 118 -8.50 -6.22 12.37
CA GLU A 118 -7.96 -6.06 11.02
C GLU A 118 -7.77 -4.57 10.71
N ILE A 119 -6.55 -4.19 10.35
CA ILE A 119 -6.24 -2.90 9.73
C ILE A 119 -6.01 -3.13 8.25
N ASP A 120 -6.90 -2.61 7.41
CA ASP A 120 -6.77 -2.70 5.97
C ASP A 120 -5.99 -1.48 5.44
N ALA A 121 -4.75 -1.72 5.01
CA ALA A 121 -3.86 -0.63 4.59
C ALA A 121 -4.26 0.02 3.25
N ALA A 122 -5.17 -0.59 2.48
CA ALA A 122 -5.59 -0.09 1.18
C ALA A 122 -6.91 0.69 1.24
N ARG A 123 -7.78 0.39 2.20
CA ARG A 123 -9.07 1.05 2.38
C ARG A 123 -9.42 1.18 3.87
N PRO A 124 -9.67 2.40 4.38
CA PRO A 124 -10.07 2.57 5.77
C PRO A 124 -11.44 1.95 6.00
N VAL A 125 -11.59 1.25 7.12
CA VAL A 125 -12.84 0.56 7.46
C VAL A 125 -13.96 1.55 7.78
N ASP A 126 -13.62 2.70 8.37
CA ASP A 126 -14.57 3.74 8.78
C ASP A 126 -14.96 4.72 7.65
N GLY A 127 -14.29 4.65 6.50
CA GLY A 127 -14.52 5.55 5.38
C GLY A 127 -14.09 7.01 5.59
N GLY A 128 -13.35 7.31 6.67
CA GLY A 128 -12.93 8.68 7.01
C GLY A 128 -11.84 9.24 6.08
N LEU A 129 -11.13 8.37 5.36
CA LEU A 129 -10.13 8.73 4.36
C LEU A 129 -10.46 8.10 2.99
N PRO A 130 -10.02 8.72 1.88
CA PRO A 130 -10.06 8.03 0.61
C PRO A 130 -9.07 6.85 0.64
N GLY A 131 -9.54 5.67 0.24
CA GLY A 131 -8.66 4.52 -0.03
C GLY A 131 -7.74 4.77 -1.24
N ILE A 132 -6.91 3.76 -1.55
CA ILE A 132 -6.08 3.82 -2.75
C ILE A 132 -6.92 3.76 -4.02
N ALA A 133 -6.41 4.35 -5.11
CA ALA A 133 -7.05 4.26 -6.41
C ALA A 133 -6.73 2.91 -7.06
N VAL A 134 -7.78 2.18 -7.46
CA VAL A 134 -7.70 0.92 -8.23
C VAL A 134 -8.48 1.06 -9.52
N GLN A 135 -8.06 0.36 -10.58
CA GLN A 135 -8.79 0.36 -11.84
C GLN A 135 -10.13 -0.39 -11.68
N PRO A 136 -11.27 0.21 -12.03
CA PRO A 136 -12.57 -0.45 -11.93
C PRO A 136 -12.75 -1.54 -13.01
N GLY A 137 -13.51 -2.59 -12.69
CA GLY A 137 -13.99 -3.57 -13.69
C GLY A 137 -13.08 -4.77 -13.99
N GLN A 138 -11.91 -4.84 -13.37
CA GLN A 138 -11.10 -6.06 -13.30
C GLN A 138 -11.08 -6.44 -11.83
N GLY A 139 -11.60 -7.61 -11.46
CA GLY A 139 -11.53 -8.09 -10.07
C GLY A 139 -10.12 -7.83 -9.53
N THR A 140 -10.01 -7.00 -8.50
CA THR A 140 -8.69 -6.51 -8.07
C THR A 140 -7.90 -7.68 -7.54
N ASP A 141 -6.98 -8.17 -8.35
CA ASP A 141 -5.88 -8.97 -7.86
C ASP A 141 -4.81 -8.01 -7.36
N GLY A 142 -5.04 -7.43 -6.18
CA GLY A 142 -4.16 -6.44 -5.57
C GLY A 142 -2.76 -7.00 -5.37
N LEU A 143 -2.63 -8.30 -5.14
CA LEU A 143 -1.33 -8.94 -4.99
C LEU A 143 -0.52 -8.92 -6.29
N ASN A 144 -1.13 -9.24 -7.44
CA ASN A 144 -0.41 -9.25 -8.71
C ASN A 144 -0.33 -7.86 -9.37
N SER A 145 -1.37 -7.04 -9.27
CA SER A 145 -1.41 -5.69 -9.83
C SER A 145 -0.57 -4.67 -9.04
N GLN A 146 -0.30 -4.96 -7.76
CA GLN A 146 0.58 -4.18 -6.89
C GLN A 146 0.33 -2.66 -6.95
N PRO A 147 -0.91 -2.20 -6.69
CA PRO A 147 -1.30 -0.80 -6.86
C PRO A 147 -0.50 0.17 -5.96
N TRP A 148 0.15 -0.35 -4.91
CA TRP A 148 1.06 0.39 -4.03
C TRP A 148 2.37 0.81 -4.67
N LEU A 149 2.74 0.25 -5.83
CA LEU A 149 3.93 0.71 -6.57
C LEU A 149 3.78 2.13 -7.12
N ALA A 150 2.55 2.64 -7.23
CA ALA A 150 2.30 4.03 -7.56
C ALA A 150 2.50 4.91 -6.31
N SER A 151 3.39 5.91 -6.38
CA SER A 151 3.76 6.77 -5.24
C SER A 151 2.56 7.45 -4.56
N ASN A 152 1.57 7.86 -5.34
CA ASN A 152 0.33 8.46 -4.82
C ASN A 152 -0.50 7.46 -4.00
N ASN A 153 -0.58 6.20 -4.44
CA ASN A 153 -1.25 5.14 -3.70
C ASN A 153 -0.48 4.77 -2.44
N MET A 154 0.85 4.69 -2.51
CA MET A 154 1.71 4.47 -1.33
C MET A 154 1.48 5.53 -0.25
N GLY A 155 1.41 6.81 -0.65
CA GLY A 155 1.11 7.90 0.28
C GLY A 155 -0.25 7.75 0.97
N ARG A 156 -1.29 7.35 0.21
CA ARG A 156 -2.63 7.09 0.76
C ARG A 156 -2.66 5.87 1.69
N MET A 157 -1.94 4.80 1.37
CA MET A 157 -1.82 3.66 2.27
C MET A 157 -1.20 4.07 3.61
N ALA A 158 -0.18 4.92 3.58
CA ALA A 158 0.45 5.43 4.80
C ALA A 158 -0.52 6.27 5.64
N ASP A 159 -1.33 7.12 4.99
CA ASP A 159 -2.36 7.92 5.68
C ASP A 159 -3.42 7.02 6.34
N VAL A 160 -3.93 6.02 5.61
CA VAL A 160 -4.92 5.04 6.12
C VAL A 160 -4.36 4.25 7.29
N LEU A 161 -3.17 3.65 7.12
CA LEU A 161 -2.55 2.82 8.15
C LEU A 161 -2.22 3.65 9.40
N ALA A 162 -1.70 4.87 9.25
CA ALA A 162 -1.42 5.74 10.40
C ALA A 162 -2.69 6.12 11.17
N ALA A 163 -3.79 6.40 10.48
CA ALA A 163 -5.07 6.74 11.13
C ALA A 163 -5.57 5.61 12.05
N ASP A 164 -5.51 4.36 11.59
CA ASP A 164 -5.91 3.20 12.39
C ASP A 164 -4.90 2.87 13.50
N LEU A 165 -3.60 2.97 13.23
CA LEU A 165 -2.56 2.75 14.25
C LEU A 165 -2.64 3.76 15.40
N VAL A 166 -2.98 5.01 15.13
CA VAL A 166 -3.19 6.04 16.16
C VAL A 166 -4.40 5.71 17.03
N ARG A 167 -5.46 5.13 16.46
CA ARG A 167 -6.63 4.68 17.21
C ARG A 167 -6.32 3.45 18.06
N LEU A 168 -5.49 2.53 17.53
CA LEU A 168 -5.05 1.34 18.24
C LEU A 168 -4.09 1.67 19.39
N ALA A 169 -3.17 2.62 19.19
CA ALA A 169 -2.17 3.03 20.17
C ALA A 169 -2.16 4.56 20.37
N PRO A 170 -3.15 5.14 21.10
CA PRO A 170 -3.26 6.59 21.26
C PRO A 170 -2.04 7.26 21.89
N SER A 171 -1.32 6.57 22.78
CA SER A 171 -0.08 7.05 23.40
C SER A 171 1.07 7.19 22.40
N ALA A 172 1.08 6.41 21.32
CA ALA A 172 2.08 6.44 20.27
C ALA A 172 1.82 7.52 19.20
N LYS A 173 0.67 8.21 19.27
CA LYS A 173 0.20 9.15 18.25
C LYS A 173 1.25 10.18 17.80
N PRO A 174 1.92 10.93 18.71
CA PRO A 174 2.86 11.96 18.28
C PRO A 174 4.01 11.40 17.44
N LYS A 175 4.44 10.18 17.74
CA LYS A 175 5.53 9.52 17.01
C LYS A 175 5.08 8.99 15.65
N ILE A 176 3.90 8.36 15.59
CA ILE A 176 3.33 7.85 14.33
C ILE A 176 3.10 8.99 13.34
N GLU A 177 2.52 10.12 13.79
CA GLU A 177 2.29 11.29 12.93
C GLU A 177 3.60 11.92 12.43
N ALA A 178 4.63 12.01 13.29
CA ALA A 178 5.95 12.48 12.90
C ALA A 178 6.61 11.56 11.85
N ASN A 179 6.52 10.24 12.04
CA ASN A 179 7.04 9.24 11.11
C ASN A 179 6.31 9.30 9.76
N LEU A 180 4.98 9.45 9.77
CA LEU A 180 4.17 9.62 8.56
C LEU A 180 4.61 10.87 7.78
N ALA A 181 4.75 12.01 8.46
CA ALA A 181 5.19 13.25 7.82
C ALA A 181 6.57 13.09 7.17
N ALA A 182 7.53 12.49 7.87
CA ALA A 182 8.86 12.21 7.35
C ALA A 182 8.82 11.27 6.15
N PHE A 183 8.03 10.20 6.21
CA PHE A 183 7.84 9.26 5.11
C PHE A 183 7.27 9.94 3.86
N LYS A 184 6.22 10.76 4.00
CA LYS A 184 5.61 11.48 2.86
C LYS A 184 6.59 12.44 2.20
N GLN A 185 7.44 13.12 2.99
CA GLN A 185 8.51 13.96 2.45
C GLN A 185 9.57 13.15 1.69
N GLN A 186 9.97 11.99 2.20
CA GLN A 186 10.90 11.08 1.54
C GLN A 186 10.32 10.54 0.23
N LEU A 187 9.05 10.13 0.24
CA LEU A 187 8.34 9.61 -0.92
C LEU A 187 8.24 10.65 -2.04
N LEU A 188 7.94 11.91 -1.70
CA LEU A 188 7.92 13.00 -2.67
C LEU A 188 9.31 13.23 -3.31
N LYS A 189 10.37 13.27 -2.50
CA LYS A 189 11.76 13.39 -2.99
C LYS A 189 12.16 12.23 -3.89
N LEU A 190 11.79 11.00 -3.51
CA LEU A 190 12.08 9.80 -4.27
C LEU A 190 11.36 9.82 -5.64
N SER A 191 10.07 10.17 -5.66
CA SER A 191 9.30 10.26 -6.92
C SER A 191 9.94 11.27 -7.87
N ALA A 192 10.20 12.49 -7.39
CA ALA A 192 10.80 13.55 -8.20
C ALA A 192 12.20 13.16 -8.72
N SER A 193 13.03 12.51 -7.89
CA SER A 193 14.37 12.07 -8.30
C SER A 193 14.32 10.97 -9.35
N SER A 194 13.43 9.98 -9.18
CA SER A 194 13.21 8.91 -10.15
C SER A 194 12.73 9.44 -11.49
N GLU A 195 11.74 10.35 -11.48
CA GLU A 195 11.20 10.99 -12.68
C GLU A 195 12.27 11.81 -13.43
N ALA A 196 13.08 12.58 -12.69
CA ALA A 196 14.18 13.35 -13.26
C ALA A 196 15.25 12.45 -13.90
N ALA A 197 15.63 11.35 -13.23
CA ALA A 197 16.61 10.40 -13.73
C ALA A 197 16.13 9.70 -15.01
N LEU A 198 14.89 9.25 -15.04
CA LEU A 198 14.29 8.61 -16.23
C LEU A 198 14.16 9.60 -17.39
N THR A 199 13.69 10.82 -17.15
CA THR A 199 13.60 11.87 -18.17
C THR A 199 14.97 12.25 -18.73
N GLY A 200 16.00 12.33 -17.86
CA GLY A 200 17.39 12.53 -18.26
C GLY A 200 17.87 11.44 -19.23
N ARG A 201 17.60 10.17 -18.93
CA ARG A 201 17.94 9.04 -19.82
C ARG A 201 17.20 9.11 -21.16
N CYS A 202 15.90 9.41 -21.16
CA CYS A 202 15.13 9.56 -22.41
C CYS A 202 15.67 10.68 -23.31
N ARG A 203 16.12 11.80 -22.71
CA ARG A 203 16.79 12.88 -23.45
C ARG A 203 18.13 12.44 -24.03
N GLN A 204 18.93 11.69 -23.27
CA GLN A 204 20.20 11.15 -23.76
C GLN A 204 19.99 10.20 -24.95
N PHE A 205 18.97 9.34 -24.90
CA PHE A 205 18.63 8.45 -26.03
C PHE A 205 18.21 9.23 -27.28
N LYS A 206 17.42 10.30 -27.15
CA LYS A 206 17.01 11.13 -28.31
C LYS A 206 18.17 11.90 -28.94
N CYS A 207 19.24 12.19 -28.22
CA CYS A 207 20.41 12.90 -28.75
C CYS A 207 21.52 11.97 -29.29
N GLY A 208 21.37 10.64 -29.19
CA GLY A 208 22.45 9.69 -29.43
C GLY A 208 22.54 9.04 -30.81
N GLU A 209 21.48 9.00 -31.63
CA GLU A 209 21.49 8.09 -32.80
C GLU A 209 20.50 8.43 -33.93
N PHE A 210 20.42 9.67 -34.42
CA PHE A 210 19.66 9.92 -35.67
C PHE A 210 20.07 11.15 -36.49
N VAL A 211 21.37 11.45 -36.60
CA VAL A 211 21.85 12.34 -37.69
C VAL A 211 23.18 11.83 -38.22
N ARG A 212 23.17 10.69 -38.92
CA ARG A 212 24.13 10.48 -40.02
C ARG A 212 23.38 10.80 -41.31
N PRO A 213 23.76 11.85 -42.06
CA PRO A 213 23.20 12.04 -43.39
C PRO A 213 23.54 10.81 -44.22
N LEU A 214 22.51 10.17 -44.79
CA LEU A 214 22.67 9.08 -45.73
C LEU A 214 23.46 9.63 -46.92
N ARG A 215 24.74 9.28 -47.03
CA ARG A 215 25.55 9.58 -48.21
C ARG A 215 25.02 8.71 -49.34
N LEU A 216 24.19 9.28 -50.21
CA LEU A 216 23.76 8.62 -51.44
C LEU A 216 25.01 8.27 -52.27
N PRO A 217 25.16 7.01 -52.75
CA PRO A 217 26.27 6.65 -53.62
C PRO A 217 26.13 7.37 -54.96
N ASP A 218 27.28 7.83 -55.45
CA ASP A 218 27.49 8.55 -56.70
C ASP A 218 26.98 7.70 -57.88
N GLN A 219 25.94 8.17 -58.59
CA GLN A 219 25.49 7.52 -59.82
C GLN A 219 26.37 7.97 -60.99
N ARG A 220 27.48 7.26 -61.19
CA ARG A 220 28.14 7.21 -62.50
C ARG A 220 28.28 5.78 -62.96
N ALA A 221 27.67 5.57 -64.12
CA ALA A 221 28.00 4.57 -65.13
C ALA A 221 27.93 3.11 -64.68
N GLU A 222 26.84 2.45 -65.07
CA GLU A 222 26.98 1.24 -65.88
C GLU A 222 25.76 1.08 -66.79
N SER A 223 26.03 1.24 -68.08
CA SER A 223 25.11 0.91 -69.16
C SER A 223 25.10 -0.60 -69.38
N GLY A 224 23.92 -1.16 -69.62
CA GLY A 224 23.80 -2.34 -70.47
C GLY A 224 23.12 -3.55 -69.84
N ALA A 225 22.25 -4.13 -70.66
CA ALA A 225 21.68 -5.48 -70.58
C ALA A 225 20.51 -5.71 -69.61
N ASP A 226 19.32 -5.35 -70.11
CA ASP A 226 18.30 -6.33 -70.50
C ASP A 226 17.96 -7.46 -69.50
N ARG A 227 16.82 -7.32 -68.82
CA ARG A 227 15.88 -8.42 -68.47
C ARG A 227 14.55 -7.88 -67.92
N GLN A 228 13.45 -8.29 -68.55
CA GLN A 228 12.06 -8.08 -68.15
C GLN A 228 11.77 -8.37 -66.66
N PRO A 229 10.73 -7.73 -66.08
CA PRO A 229 10.24 -8.04 -64.74
C PRO A 229 9.20 -9.17 -64.76
N SER A 230 9.40 -10.24 -63.98
CA SER A 230 8.30 -11.12 -63.55
C SER A 230 7.75 -10.57 -62.23
N ALA A 231 6.55 -10.02 -62.27
CA ALA A 231 5.80 -9.60 -61.09
C ALA A 231 5.19 -10.81 -60.41
N ASP A 232 5.60 -11.10 -59.17
CA ASP A 232 4.85 -11.99 -58.27
C ASP A 232 4.49 -11.20 -57.02
N ARG A 233 3.23 -10.73 -56.96
CA ARG A 233 2.65 -10.05 -55.80
C ARG A 233 2.04 -11.12 -54.88
N ARG A 234 2.74 -11.49 -53.81
CA ARG A 234 2.09 -12.15 -52.68
C ARG A 234 1.41 -11.12 -51.80
N THR A 235 0.07 -11.17 -51.81
CA THR A 235 -0.76 -10.52 -50.78
C THR A 235 -1.19 -11.59 -49.78
N VAL A 236 -1.02 -11.31 -48.50
CA VAL A 236 -1.43 -12.18 -47.39
C VAL A 236 -2.75 -11.65 -46.85
N ASP A 237 -3.82 -12.46 -46.92
CA ASP A 237 -5.12 -12.15 -46.29
C ASP A 237 -5.15 -12.61 -44.83
N ALA A 238 -6.01 -11.97 -44.03
CA ALA A 238 -6.15 -11.99 -42.57
C ALA A 238 -6.56 -13.34 -41.94
N ARG A 239 -6.30 -14.47 -42.62
CA ARG A 239 -6.46 -15.83 -42.06
C ARG A 239 -5.25 -16.74 -42.24
N GLY A 240 -4.12 -16.23 -42.73
CA GLY A 240 -2.82 -16.91 -42.61
C GLY A 240 -2.71 -18.29 -43.29
N ILE A 241 -3.25 -18.44 -44.50
CA ILE A 241 -3.04 -19.63 -45.33
C ILE A 241 -2.37 -19.19 -46.65
N GLU A 242 -1.18 -19.73 -46.93
CA GLU A 242 -0.43 -19.51 -48.17
C GLU A 242 -1.12 -20.24 -49.34
N GLN A 243 -1.62 -19.51 -50.33
CA GLN A 243 -2.05 -20.08 -51.61
C GLN A 243 -1.00 -19.76 -52.68
N THR A 244 -0.39 -20.80 -53.24
CA THR A 244 0.50 -20.70 -54.40
C THR A 244 -0.35 -20.89 -55.65
N GLU A 245 -0.71 -19.79 -56.31
CA GLU A 245 -1.44 -19.82 -57.58
C GLU A 245 -0.45 -20.15 -58.70
N ARG A 246 -0.56 -21.36 -59.28
CA ARG A 246 0.15 -21.72 -60.52
C ARG A 246 -0.71 -21.26 -61.69
N ASP A 247 -0.22 -20.25 -62.42
CA ASP A 247 -0.84 -19.82 -63.67
C ASP A 247 -0.58 -20.87 -64.77
N PRO A 248 -1.61 -21.32 -65.52
CA PRO A 248 -1.44 -22.32 -66.56
C PRO A 248 -1.40 -21.63 -67.93
N GLN A 249 -0.23 -21.52 -68.57
CA GLN A 249 -0.17 -21.27 -70.01
C GLN A 249 1.04 -21.94 -70.69
N GLY A 250 0.75 -22.56 -71.84
CA GLY A 250 1.71 -22.83 -72.92
C GLY A 250 2.19 -24.27 -73.02
#